data_AF-A0A917WTF1-F1
#
_entry.id   AF-A0A917WTF1-F1
#
_cell.length_a   1.000
_cell.length_b   1.000
_cell.length_c   1.000
_cell.angle_alpha   90.00
_cell.angle_beta   90.00
_cell.angle_gamma   90.00
#
_symmetry.space_group_name_H-M   'P 1'
#
loop_
_entity.id
_entity.type
_entity.pdbx_description
1 polymer ?
#
loop_
_entity_poly.entity_id
_entity_poly.type
_entity_poly.pdbx_seq_one_letter_code
_entity_poly.pdbx_strand_id
1 'polypeptide(L)'
;MTVEPLFRTPADTYVSTPADPAGSPDAGFSAATLVAALEGAWAAIRRQHPEVPAVVLVVGDGSPKKANQRLTYGHFDSHRWQSGTDRLPEVMVSGEGLSRDPAKVFTTLLHEAAHGLAFTRGIQDTSRQGRWHNKQFAKLAAELGMTTEKDDKLGFSPCTLTDIARQRYAPVIGPLGAALRSTYRHPDEPSEGKTRTNNNNGVSCECECPRKLRVSVAVFDAGGIFCPLCTAWFLPEDTDRDEYTAANPIPGTATGGNDHEDQDDDTGDGAETEGDDLMVFYDPTGAKYGLPTYPFKFAPDGLATIRQLRAQGLRPGGQDIAAQILWRRGKRRAYLYRIDRALPKREATPAQREALDKAMRVRRTCTTCGQIKPYVIPRSLGECLDCAPGGAS
;
A
#
# COMPACT_ATOMS: atom_id res chain seq x y z
N MET A 1 33.80 80.68 31.87
CA MET A 1 33.52 79.36 31.27
C MET A 1 32.08 79.38 30.75
N THR A 2 31.99 79.70 29.46
CA THR A 2 31.04 79.26 28.42
C THR A 2 29.74 78.49 28.76
N VAL A 3 28.63 79.09 28.28
CA VAL A 3 27.40 78.60 27.61
C VAL A 3 26.33 77.72 28.30
N GLU A 4 25.11 78.30 28.30
CA GLU A 4 23.73 77.74 28.20
C GLU A 4 23.49 76.83 26.94
N PRO A 5 22.28 76.25 26.69
CA PRO A 5 21.26 75.64 27.58
C PRO A 5 20.46 74.45 26.95
N LEU A 6 19.36 74.06 27.63
CA LEU A 6 18.12 73.40 27.16
C LEU A 6 18.16 71.92 26.70
N PHE A 7 17.43 71.06 27.41
CA PHE A 7 16.45 70.17 26.75
C PHE A 7 15.21 69.94 27.64
N ARG A 8 14.08 69.98 26.95
CA ARG A 8 12.69 70.05 27.39
C ARG A 8 12.11 68.63 27.36
N THR A 9 11.53 68.14 28.46
CA THR A 9 10.73 66.90 28.46
C THR A 9 9.25 67.22 28.19
N PRO A 10 8.60 66.57 27.21
CA PRO A 10 7.15 66.56 27.12
C PRO A 10 6.56 65.26 27.70
N ALA A 11 5.61 65.48 28.62
CA ALA A 11 4.40 64.73 28.95
C ALA A 11 4.24 63.27 28.52
N ASP A 12 3.88 62.46 29.52
CA ASP A 12 3.19 61.17 29.41
C ASP A 12 1.98 61.24 28.47
N THR A 13 2.07 60.58 27.32
CA THR A 13 0.91 60.19 26.53
C THR A 13 0.43 58.82 26.99
N TYR A 14 -0.69 58.84 27.73
CA TYR A 14 -1.55 57.70 27.99
C TYR A 14 -1.90 57.01 26.67
N VAL A 15 -1.42 55.79 26.45
CA VAL A 15 -1.90 54.94 25.35
C VAL A 15 -3.27 54.43 25.76
N SER A 16 -4.30 55.05 25.18
CA SER A 16 -5.68 54.59 25.26
C SER A 16 -5.78 53.16 24.76
N THR A 17 -6.27 52.28 25.63
CA THR A 17 -6.83 50.98 25.25
C THR A 17 -8.00 51.25 24.29
N PRO A 18 -8.09 50.59 23.11
CA PRO A 18 -9.33 50.65 22.35
C PRO A 18 -10.39 49.93 23.18
N ALA A 19 -11.47 50.65 23.48
CA ALA A 19 -12.68 50.08 24.06
C ALA A 19 -13.19 48.95 23.17
N ASP A 20 -13.55 47.83 23.78
CA ASP A 20 -14.33 46.77 23.14
C ASP A 20 -15.59 47.38 22.49
N PRO A 21 -15.80 47.24 21.17
CA PRO A 21 -17.11 47.50 20.62
C PRO A 21 -18.01 46.35 21.09
N ALA A 22 -19.00 46.72 21.91
CA ALA A 22 -20.16 45.89 22.22
C ALA A 22 -20.64 45.16 20.95
N GLY A 23 -20.80 43.84 21.09
CA GLY A 23 -21.06 42.92 19.98
C GLY A 23 -22.23 43.34 19.09
N SER A 24 -21.95 43.45 17.79
CA SER A 24 -22.97 43.37 16.75
C SER A 24 -23.46 41.92 16.62
N PRO A 25 -24.77 41.68 16.49
CA PRO A 25 -25.36 40.34 16.41
C PRO A 25 -25.19 39.65 15.04
N ASP A 26 -24.28 40.14 14.20
CA ASP A 26 -24.03 39.64 12.84
C ASP A 26 -22.58 39.19 12.72
N ALA A 27 -22.18 38.24 13.57
CA ALA A 27 -20.87 37.60 13.49
C ALA A 27 -20.87 36.63 12.29
N GLY A 28 -20.76 37.19 11.09
CA GLY A 28 -20.58 36.44 9.85
C GLY A 28 -19.33 35.57 9.87
N PHE A 29 -19.22 34.65 8.91
CA PHE A 29 -18.05 33.77 8.78
C PHE A 29 -16.74 34.57 8.71
N SER A 30 -15.72 34.07 9.43
CA SER A 30 -14.34 34.54 9.33
C SER A 30 -13.38 33.36 9.22
N ALA A 31 -12.58 33.34 8.16
CA ALA A 31 -11.51 32.36 8.00
C ALA A 31 -10.52 32.39 9.17
N ALA A 32 -10.27 33.57 9.77
CA ALA A 32 -9.42 33.70 10.95
C ALA A 32 -10.00 32.98 12.17
N THR A 33 -11.33 33.00 12.36
CA THR A 33 -11.98 32.28 13.46
C THR A 33 -11.90 30.76 13.28
N LEU A 34 -12.05 30.29 12.04
CA LEU A 34 -11.87 28.87 11.71
C LEU A 34 -10.44 28.40 11.99
N VAL A 35 -9.44 29.13 11.48
CA VAL A 35 -8.03 28.79 11.69
C VAL A 35 -7.68 28.85 13.17
N ALA A 36 -8.10 29.89 13.89
CA ALA A 36 -7.87 30.01 15.33
C ALA A 36 -8.48 28.85 16.13
N ALA A 37 -9.67 28.36 15.75
CA ALA A 37 -10.28 27.19 16.39
C ALA A 37 -9.48 25.91 16.15
N LEU A 38 -8.98 25.70 14.92
CA LEU A 38 -8.13 24.55 14.58
C LEU A 38 -6.76 24.62 15.28
N GLU A 39 -6.13 25.79 15.33
CA GLU A 39 -4.88 26.03 16.07
C GLU A 39 -5.08 25.83 17.58
N GLY A 40 -6.18 26.32 18.13
CA GLY A 40 -6.56 26.09 19.53
C GLY A 40 -6.74 24.60 19.84
N ALA A 41 -7.33 23.84 18.92
CA ALA A 41 -7.44 22.40 19.01
C ALA A 41 -6.07 21.70 18.97
N TRP A 42 -5.20 22.07 18.03
CA TRP A 42 -3.84 21.54 17.97
C TRP A 42 -3.03 21.87 19.24
N ALA A 43 -3.13 23.09 19.73
CA ALA A 43 -2.49 23.51 20.98
C ALA A 43 -2.98 22.69 22.17
N ALA A 44 -4.27 22.32 22.22
CA ALA A 44 -4.81 21.44 23.25
C ALA A 44 -4.21 20.02 23.18
N ILE A 45 -4.04 19.48 21.98
CA ILE A 45 -3.37 18.18 21.77
C ILE A 45 -1.93 18.26 22.30
N ARG A 46 -1.18 19.29 21.91
CA ARG A 46 0.22 19.49 22.35
C ARG A 46 0.36 19.69 23.85
N ARG A 47 -0.59 20.35 24.52
CA ARG A 47 -0.59 20.48 25.99
C ARG A 47 -0.66 19.12 26.68
N GLN A 48 -1.41 18.16 26.10
CA GLN A 48 -1.51 16.80 26.62
C GLN A 48 -0.35 15.90 26.17
N HIS A 49 0.20 16.18 24.98
CA HIS A 49 1.26 15.40 24.36
C HIS A 49 2.39 16.33 23.87
N PRO A 50 3.31 16.76 24.77
CA PRO A 50 4.30 17.79 24.46
C PRO A 50 5.28 17.45 23.32
N GLU A 51 5.47 16.16 23.04
CA GLU A 51 6.30 15.67 21.91
C GLU A 51 5.61 15.84 20.54
N VAL A 52 4.30 16.10 20.50
CA VAL A 52 3.62 16.46 19.24
C VAL A 52 4.19 17.82 18.78
N PRO A 53 4.74 17.90 17.55
CA PRO A 53 5.46 19.07 17.10
C PRO A 53 4.52 20.28 16.92
N ALA A 54 5.10 21.48 16.97
CA ALA A 54 4.42 22.64 16.40
C ALA A 54 4.31 22.45 14.88
N VAL A 55 3.20 22.90 14.29
CA VAL A 55 2.90 22.76 12.87
C VAL A 55 2.36 24.07 12.33
N VAL A 56 2.54 24.30 11.04
CA VAL A 56 1.72 25.25 10.29
C VAL A 56 0.42 24.55 9.91
N LEU A 57 -0.72 25.06 10.39
CA LEU A 57 -2.02 24.46 10.11
C LEU A 57 -2.66 25.17 8.92
N VAL A 58 -3.06 24.40 7.90
CA VAL A 58 -3.69 24.93 6.68
C VAL A 58 -5.03 24.25 6.42
N VAL A 59 -5.98 25.01 5.87
CA VAL A 59 -7.22 24.45 5.33
C VAL A 59 -7.06 24.27 3.83
N GLY A 60 -7.17 23.04 3.35
CA GLY A 60 -6.81 22.66 1.98
C GLY A 60 -7.89 21.91 1.21
N ASP A 61 -7.55 21.57 -0.03
CA ASP A 61 -8.34 20.70 -0.91
C ASP A 61 -8.18 19.22 -0.52
N GLY A 62 -9.24 18.60 -0.04
CA GLY A 62 -9.29 17.16 0.20
C GLY A 62 -9.92 16.36 -0.94
N SER A 63 -10.43 17.04 -1.98
CA SER A 63 -11.32 16.46 -2.99
C SER A 63 -10.66 15.32 -3.75
N PRO A 64 -11.38 14.20 -3.97
CA PRO A 64 -10.84 13.06 -4.69
C PRO A 64 -10.53 13.44 -6.12
N LYS A 65 -9.31 13.13 -6.59
CA LYS A 65 -8.89 13.41 -7.97
C LYS A 65 -9.42 12.40 -8.98
N LYS A 66 -10.02 11.30 -8.50
CA LYS A 66 -10.63 10.22 -9.29
C LYS A 66 -11.87 9.72 -8.58
N ALA A 67 -12.88 9.26 -9.33
CA ALA A 67 -14.14 8.75 -8.77
C ALA A 67 -13.97 7.59 -7.75
N ASN A 68 -12.90 6.81 -7.85
CA ASN A 68 -12.62 5.70 -6.93
C ASN A 68 -11.78 6.10 -5.71
N GLN A 69 -11.39 7.37 -5.58
CA GLN A 69 -10.66 7.89 -4.43
C GLN A 69 -11.64 8.43 -3.39
N ARG A 70 -11.26 8.28 -2.11
CA ARG A 70 -12.01 8.86 -1.00
C ARG A 70 -11.50 10.28 -0.74
N LEU A 71 -12.36 11.10 -0.14
CA LEU A 71 -11.98 12.41 0.37
C LEU A 71 -10.84 12.27 1.39
N THR A 72 -9.80 13.09 1.25
CA THR A 72 -8.69 13.15 2.20
C THR A 72 -9.03 14.16 3.27
N TYR A 73 -9.19 13.72 4.52
CA TYR A 73 -9.62 14.62 5.60
C TYR A 73 -8.49 15.46 6.20
N GLY A 74 -7.27 14.93 6.19
CA GLY A 74 -6.09 15.62 6.66
C GLY A 74 -4.82 15.01 6.11
N HIS A 75 -3.72 15.73 6.26
CA HIS A 75 -2.39 15.25 5.88
C HIS A 75 -1.30 15.95 6.69
N PHE A 76 -0.39 15.16 7.24
CA PHE A 76 0.86 15.62 7.84
C PHE A 76 2.04 15.58 6.85
N ASP A 77 2.75 16.70 6.70
CA ASP A 77 4.03 16.79 5.99
C ASP A 77 5.09 17.31 6.96
N SER A 78 6.24 16.63 7.07
CA SER A 78 7.25 16.94 8.08
C SER A 78 8.10 18.18 7.79
N HIS A 79 8.17 18.66 6.54
CA HIS A 79 9.13 19.71 6.17
C HIS A 79 8.59 20.67 5.10
N ARG A 80 7.28 20.94 5.10
CA ARG A 80 6.64 21.71 4.03
C ARG A 80 7.00 23.19 4.05
N TRP A 81 7.18 23.77 5.23
CA TRP A 81 7.34 25.21 5.42
C TRP A 81 8.78 25.59 5.77
N GLN A 82 9.16 26.83 5.46
CA GLN A 82 10.42 27.43 5.84
C GLN A 82 10.15 28.61 6.78
N SER A 83 10.84 28.66 7.92
CA SER A 83 10.82 29.80 8.85
C SER A 83 12.26 30.12 9.26
N GLY A 84 12.80 31.24 8.79
CA GLY A 84 14.22 31.54 8.96
C GLY A 84 15.08 30.44 8.34
N THR A 85 15.91 29.80 9.16
CA THR A 85 16.74 28.64 8.77
C THR A 85 16.04 27.29 8.95
N ASP A 86 14.92 27.24 9.66
CA ASP A 86 14.27 26.00 10.06
C ASP A 86 13.20 25.56 9.06
N ARG A 87 13.06 24.24 8.88
CA ARG A 87 11.93 23.65 8.17
C ARG A 87 10.85 23.25 9.17
N LEU A 88 9.62 23.69 8.92
CA LEU A 88 8.48 23.45 9.79
C LEU A 88 7.53 22.39 9.20
N PRO A 89 6.96 21.51 10.03
CA PRO A 89 5.89 20.60 9.63
C PRO A 89 4.59 21.34 9.26
N GLU A 90 3.79 20.73 8.40
CA GLU A 90 2.44 21.14 8.03
C GLU A 90 1.42 20.10 8.49
N VAL A 91 0.26 20.59 8.94
CA VAL A 91 -0.97 19.79 9.00
C VAL A 91 -2.01 20.46 8.13
N MET A 92 -2.38 19.78 7.06
CA MET A 92 -3.52 20.15 6.23
C MET A 92 -4.78 19.52 6.79
N VAL A 93 -5.85 20.31 6.92
CA VAL A 93 -7.22 19.86 7.18
C VAL A 93 -8.06 20.17 5.96
N SER A 94 -8.78 19.20 5.42
CA SER A 94 -9.62 19.42 4.24
C SER A 94 -10.80 20.32 4.58
N GLY A 95 -11.04 21.33 3.75
CA GLY A 95 -12.20 22.21 3.85
C GLY A 95 -13.52 21.45 3.70
N GLU A 96 -13.55 20.40 2.88
CA GLU A 96 -14.71 19.52 2.69
C GLU A 96 -14.98 18.66 3.93
N GLY A 97 -13.90 18.21 4.58
CA GLY A 97 -13.94 17.43 5.81
C GLY A 97 -14.50 18.18 7.01
N LEU A 98 -14.62 19.52 6.95
CA LEU A 98 -15.16 20.36 8.02
C LEU A 98 -16.67 20.19 8.22
N SER A 99 -17.38 19.69 7.21
CA SER A 99 -18.82 19.37 7.29
C SER A 99 -19.17 18.20 8.22
N ARG A 100 -18.15 17.45 8.68
CA ARG A 100 -18.35 16.29 9.55
C ARG A 100 -18.64 16.73 10.99
N ASP A 101 -19.12 15.77 11.79
CA ASP A 101 -19.23 15.92 13.23
C ASP A 101 -17.91 16.49 13.83
N PRO A 102 -17.96 17.50 14.72
CA PRO A 102 -16.77 18.14 15.26
C PRO A 102 -15.81 17.18 15.95
N ALA A 103 -16.32 16.11 16.58
CA ALA A 103 -15.46 15.10 17.18
C ALA A 103 -14.72 14.31 16.11
N LYS A 104 -15.31 14.05 14.93
CA LYS A 104 -14.62 13.42 13.78
C LYS A 104 -13.56 14.33 13.17
N VAL A 105 -13.79 15.64 13.14
CA VAL A 105 -12.76 16.61 12.70
C VAL A 105 -11.61 16.63 13.69
N PHE A 106 -11.90 16.64 14.99
CA PHE A 106 -10.89 16.54 16.04
C PHE A 106 -10.12 15.20 15.99
N THR A 107 -10.78 14.08 15.69
CA THR A 107 -10.11 12.79 15.43
C THR A 107 -9.13 12.91 14.26
N THR A 108 -9.47 13.65 13.20
CA THR A 108 -8.52 13.91 12.11
C THR A 108 -7.29 14.67 12.60
N LEU A 109 -7.44 15.68 13.46
CA LEU A 109 -6.28 16.36 14.05
C LEU A 109 -5.41 15.41 14.89
N LEU A 110 -6.02 14.55 15.71
CA LEU A 110 -5.26 13.54 16.46
C LEU A 110 -4.58 12.49 15.56
N HIS A 111 -5.20 12.14 14.44
CA HIS A 111 -4.60 11.28 13.42
C HIS A 111 -3.32 11.90 12.87
N GLU A 112 -3.38 13.17 12.45
CA GLU A 112 -2.19 13.87 11.95
C GLU A 112 -1.16 14.10 13.08
N ALA A 113 -1.60 14.27 14.33
CA ALA A 113 -0.71 14.33 15.49
C ALA A 113 0.01 13.00 15.75
N ALA A 114 -0.58 11.85 15.40
CA ALA A 114 0.10 10.56 15.49
C ALA A 114 1.29 10.49 14.52
N HIS A 115 1.11 11.00 13.29
CA HIS A 115 2.19 11.15 12.32
C HIS A 115 3.25 12.15 12.81
N GLY A 116 2.82 13.28 13.39
CA GLY A 116 3.73 14.26 13.99
C GLY A 116 4.56 13.69 15.14
N LEU A 117 3.94 12.91 16.02
CA LEU A 117 4.62 12.22 17.12
C LEU A 117 5.58 11.15 16.60
N ALA A 118 5.19 10.41 15.56
CA ALA A 118 6.05 9.45 14.89
C ALA A 118 7.30 10.14 14.33
N PHE A 119 7.13 11.29 13.68
CA PHE A 119 8.22 12.11 13.17
C PHE A 119 9.17 12.57 14.28
N THR A 120 8.65 13.18 15.36
CA THR A 120 9.46 13.62 16.51
C THR A 120 10.29 12.46 17.09
N ARG A 121 9.72 11.24 17.13
CA ARG A 121 10.37 10.05 17.70
C ARG A 121 11.17 9.23 16.70
N GLY A 122 11.25 9.63 15.42
CA GLY A 122 11.94 8.87 14.36
C GLY A 122 11.31 7.49 14.09
N ILE A 123 10.01 7.35 14.31
CA ILE A 123 9.26 6.09 14.13
C ILE A 123 8.66 6.03 12.73
N GLN A 124 8.91 4.94 12.01
CA GLN A 124 8.22 4.66 10.76
C GLN A 124 6.83 4.05 11.03
N ASP A 125 5.79 4.86 10.87
CA ASP A 125 4.40 4.54 11.20
C ASP A 125 3.53 4.19 9.97
N THR A 126 4.02 4.49 8.77
CA THR A 126 3.38 4.12 7.50
C THR A 126 4.29 3.30 6.58
N SER A 127 3.69 2.66 5.58
CA SER A 127 4.36 1.90 4.53
C SER A 127 3.58 2.04 3.21
N ARG A 128 4.09 1.43 2.12
CA ARG A 128 3.50 1.51 0.77
C ARG A 128 3.31 2.96 0.30
N GLN A 129 4.33 3.79 0.53
CA GLN A 129 4.32 5.23 0.23
C GLN A 129 3.18 5.95 0.96
N GLY A 130 3.15 5.85 2.29
CA GLY A 130 2.15 6.51 3.14
C GLY A 130 0.75 5.87 3.15
N ARG A 131 0.42 5.00 2.19
CA ARG A 131 -0.93 4.44 2.05
C ARG A 131 -1.34 3.45 3.15
N TRP A 132 -0.38 2.77 3.77
CA TRP A 132 -0.66 1.72 4.75
C TRP A 132 -0.16 2.11 6.14
N HIS A 133 -1.08 2.36 7.06
CA HIS A 133 -0.83 2.66 8.46
C HIS A 133 -0.50 1.37 9.21
N ASN A 134 0.70 1.28 9.76
CA ASN A 134 1.22 0.05 10.35
C ASN A 134 0.89 -0.06 11.85
N LYS A 135 1.39 -1.10 12.53
CA LYS A 135 1.13 -1.29 13.97
C LYS A 135 1.76 -0.21 14.87
N GLN A 136 2.81 0.46 14.42
CA GLN A 136 3.41 1.58 15.16
C GLN A 136 2.48 2.79 15.13
N PHE A 137 1.86 3.08 13.98
CA PHE A 137 0.78 4.09 13.92
C PHE A 137 -0.32 3.78 14.94
N ALA A 138 -0.82 2.54 14.99
CA ALA A 138 -1.86 2.15 15.94
C ALA A 138 -1.47 2.38 17.41
N LYS A 139 -0.20 2.14 17.77
CA LYS A 139 0.31 2.41 19.13
C LYS A 139 0.33 3.90 19.44
N LEU A 140 0.85 4.73 18.52
CA LEU A 140 0.89 6.18 18.69
C LEU A 140 -0.52 6.77 18.73
N ALA A 141 -1.44 6.29 17.89
CA ALA A 141 -2.85 6.65 17.92
C ALA A 141 -3.49 6.34 19.28
N ALA A 142 -3.19 5.16 19.86
CA ALA A 142 -3.65 4.79 21.20
C ALA A 142 -3.08 5.70 22.29
N GLU A 143 -1.80 6.06 22.23
CA GLU A 143 -1.17 7.02 23.16
C GLU A 143 -1.86 8.38 23.12
N LEU A 144 -2.31 8.82 21.94
CA LEU A 144 -3.05 10.06 21.72
C LEU A 144 -4.55 9.96 22.09
N GLY A 145 -5.00 8.79 22.54
CA GLY A 145 -6.37 8.58 23.03
C GLY A 145 -7.37 8.14 21.95
N MET A 146 -6.90 7.55 20.84
CA MET A 146 -7.75 6.97 19.80
C MET A 146 -7.72 5.44 19.81
N THR A 147 -8.85 4.81 19.45
CA THR A 147 -8.88 3.42 19.03
C THR A 147 -8.77 3.31 17.52
N THR A 148 -8.05 2.30 17.02
CA THR A 148 -7.88 2.05 15.59
C THR A 148 -8.53 0.75 15.16
N GLU A 149 -9.17 0.75 14.00
CA GLU A 149 -9.68 -0.44 13.34
C GLU A 149 -8.79 -0.81 12.15
N LYS A 150 -8.63 -2.11 11.88
CA LYS A 150 -7.80 -2.57 10.77
C LYS A 150 -8.62 -2.58 9.48
N ASP A 151 -8.21 -1.77 8.52
CA ASP A 151 -8.75 -1.72 7.16
C ASP A 151 -7.83 -2.45 6.15
N ASP A 152 -8.44 -3.16 5.19
CA ASP A 152 -7.72 -3.98 4.21
C ASP A 152 -6.91 -3.18 3.18
N LYS A 153 -7.20 -1.89 3.02
CA LYS A 153 -6.52 -0.99 2.08
C LYS A 153 -5.62 0.01 2.78
N LEU A 154 -6.05 0.55 3.91
CA LEU A 154 -5.43 1.67 4.62
C LEU A 154 -4.63 1.25 5.85
N GLY A 155 -4.72 -0.01 6.29
CA GLY A 155 -4.13 -0.46 7.54
C GLY A 155 -4.92 0.07 8.75
N PHE A 156 -4.22 0.50 9.80
CA PHE A 156 -4.86 1.02 11.04
C PHE A 156 -5.29 2.49 10.94
N SER A 157 -5.66 2.96 9.74
CA SER A 157 -6.02 4.37 9.48
C SER A 157 -7.38 4.77 10.09
N PRO A 158 -8.44 3.95 10.05
CA PRO A 158 -9.69 4.31 10.69
C PRO A 158 -9.50 4.45 12.20
N CYS A 159 -9.71 5.68 12.70
CA CYS A 159 -9.56 6.02 14.10
C CYS A 159 -10.88 6.53 14.68
N THR A 160 -11.12 6.23 15.95
CA THR A 160 -12.22 6.77 16.76
C THR A 160 -11.68 7.27 18.09
N LEU A 161 -12.28 8.33 18.64
CA LEU A 161 -11.92 8.79 19.98
C LEU A 161 -12.32 7.75 21.02
N THR A 162 -11.43 7.46 21.97
CA THR A 162 -11.82 6.78 23.21
C THR A 162 -12.75 7.68 24.03
N ASP A 163 -13.56 7.09 24.91
CA ASP A 163 -14.44 7.87 25.80
C ASP A 163 -13.65 8.82 26.71
N ILE A 164 -12.48 8.37 27.19
CA ILE A 164 -11.57 9.18 28.01
C ILE A 164 -11.08 10.40 27.22
N ALA A 165 -10.63 10.21 25.97
CA ALA A 165 -10.18 11.31 25.14
C ALA A 165 -11.34 12.25 24.76
N ARG A 166 -12.51 11.70 24.45
CA ARG A 166 -13.72 12.48 24.17
C ARG A 166 -14.08 13.38 25.34
N GLN A 167 -14.08 12.85 26.56
CA GLN A 167 -14.35 13.65 27.76
C GLN A 167 -13.27 14.70 27.99
N ARG A 168 -11.99 14.33 27.86
CA ARG A 168 -10.84 15.23 28.04
C ARG A 168 -10.86 16.41 27.08
N TYR A 169 -11.18 16.16 25.81
CA TYR A 169 -11.17 17.17 24.75
C TYR A 169 -12.53 17.85 24.53
N ALA A 170 -13.58 17.48 25.27
CA ALA A 170 -14.89 18.11 25.17
C ALA A 170 -14.87 19.65 25.25
N PRO A 171 -14.08 20.30 26.13
CA PRO A 171 -13.99 21.76 26.19
C PRO A 171 -13.46 22.43 24.92
N VAL A 172 -12.81 21.66 24.04
CA VAL A 172 -12.17 22.15 22.80
C VAL A 172 -12.97 21.72 21.57
N ILE A 173 -13.56 20.53 21.60
CA ILE A 173 -14.44 20.02 20.52
C ILE A 173 -15.71 20.87 20.40
N GLY A 174 -16.26 21.37 21.51
CA GLY A 174 -17.44 22.25 21.49
C GLY A 174 -17.21 23.56 20.72
N PRO A 175 -16.20 24.37 21.08
CA PRO A 175 -15.82 25.58 20.33
C PRO A 175 -15.41 25.29 18.89
N LEU A 176 -14.69 24.20 18.62
CA LEU A 176 -14.39 23.75 17.26
C LEU A 176 -15.69 23.56 16.47
N GLY A 177 -16.68 22.87 17.05
CA GLY A 177 -17.99 22.72 16.42
C GLY A 177 -18.71 24.04 16.13
N ALA A 178 -18.55 25.06 16.97
CA ALA A 178 -19.12 26.39 16.71
C ALA A 178 -18.52 27.05 15.48
N ALA A 179 -17.20 26.94 15.29
CA ALA A 179 -16.51 27.46 14.11
C ALA A 179 -16.82 26.67 12.82
N LEU A 180 -17.12 25.37 12.93
CA LEU A 180 -17.37 24.50 11.78
C LEU A 180 -18.82 24.52 11.27
N ARG A 181 -19.80 24.82 12.14
CA ARG A 181 -21.25 24.70 11.86
C ARG A 181 -21.74 25.53 10.68
N SER A 182 -21.04 26.59 10.29
CA SER A 182 -21.46 27.50 9.22
C SER A 182 -20.58 27.47 7.97
N THR A 183 -19.45 26.74 7.97
CA THR A 183 -18.50 26.79 6.85
C THR A 183 -17.74 25.51 6.60
N TYR A 184 -17.92 25.02 5.37
CA TYR A 184 -17.14 23.94 4.78
C TYR A 184 -17.04 24.18 3.27
N ARG A 185 -16.03 23.59 2.65
CA ARG A 185 -15.87 23.60 1.19
C ARG A 185 -16.71 22.50 0.56
N HIS A 186 -17.34 22.74 -0.58
CA HIS A 186 -17.98 21.68 -1.35
C HIS A 186 -16.92 20.85 -2.08
N PRO A 187 -17.05 19.51 -2.13
CA PRO A 187 -16.12 18.69 -2.87
C PRO A 187 -16.18 19.04 -4.35
N ASP A 188 -15.01 19.14 -4.98
CA ASP A 188 -14.94 19.25 -6.43
C ASP A 188 -15.48 17.95 -7.04
N GLU A 189 -16.29 18.07 -8.10
CA GLU A 189 -16.68 16.89 -8.87
C GLU A 189 -15.42 16.24 -9.45
N PRO A 190 -15.19 14.94 -9.21
CA PRO A 190 -14.05 14.26 -9.81
C PRO A 190 -14.19 14.36 -11.33
N SER A 191 -13.16 14.88 -12.00
CA SER A 191 -13.19 14.92 -13.46
C SER A 191 -13.43 13.52 -14.02
N GLU A 192 -14.22 13.44 -15.10
CA GLU A 192 -14.33 12.25 -15.95
C GLU A 192 -12.99 12.02 -16.67
N GLY A 193 -11.92 11.82 -15.90
CA GLY A 193 -10.67 11.32 -16.43
C GLY A 193 -10.97 9.93 -16.97
N LYS A 194 -10.74 9.74 -18.28
CA LYS A 194 -10.80 8.42 -18.93
C LYS A 194 -10.24 7.38 -17.97
N THR A 195 -11.11 6.47 -17.54
CA THR A 195 -10.72 5.35 -16.70
C THR A 195 -9.59 4.64 -17.42
N ARG A 196 -8.35 4.83 -16.95
CA ARG A 196 -7.29 3.88 -17.31
C ARG A 196 -7.73 2.58 -16.68
N THR A 197 -8.33 1.73 -17.49
CA THR A 197 -8.53 0.33 -17.16
C THR A 197 -7.16 -0.17 -16.72
N ASN A 198 -7.05 -0.49 -15.44
CA ASN A 198 -5.91 -1.22 -14.93
C ASN A 198 -5.98 -2.57 -15.62
N ASN A 199 -5.27 -2.71 -16.74
CA ASN A 199 -5.15 -3.95 -17.47
C ASN A 199 -4.18 -4.88 -16.72
N ASN A 200 -4.53 -5.21 -15.48
CA ASN A 200 -3.93 -6.35 -14.80
C ASN A 200 -4.34 -7.68 -15.48
N ASN A 201 -5.19 -7.60 -16.51
CA ASN A 201 -5.53 -8.63 -17.49
C ASN A 201 -4.39 -8.90 -18.49
N GLY A 202 -3.16 -9.03 -17.96
CA GLY A 202 -2.00 -9.40 -18.76
C GLY A 202 -1.85 -10.91 -18.77
N VAL A 203 -1.84 -11.52 -19.96
CA VAL A 203 -1.49 -12.94 -20.17
C VAL A 203 0.02 -13.07 -19.95
N SER A 204 0.42 -14.00 -19.10
CA SER A 204 1.82 -14.37 -18.93
C SER A 204 2.10 -15.57 -19.82
N CYS A 205 3.01 -15.40 -20.77
CA CYS A 205 3.29 -16.41 -21.79
C CYS A 205 4.76 -16.85 -21.74
N GLU A 206 5.02 -18.12 -22.00
CA GLU A 206 6.33 -18.75 -22.01
C GLU A 206 6.70 -19.28 -23.41
N CYS A 207 7.97 -19.13 -23.81
CA CYS A 207 8.55 -19.87 -24.95
C CYS A 207 9.09 -21.22 -24.47
N GLU A 208 9.51 -22.05 -25.42
CA GLU A 208 10.36 -23.22 -25.15
C GLU A 208 11.77 -22.82 -24.69
N CYS A 209 12.26 -21.68 -25.16
CA CYS A 209 13.45 -21.07 -24.58
C CYS A 209 13.07 -20.36 -23.25
N PRO A 210 14.02 -20.08 -22.35
CA PRO A 210 13.75 -19.53 -21.02
C PRO A 210 13.36 -18.03 -21.06
N ARG A 211 12.45 -17.67 -21.96
CA ARG A 211 11.88 -16.35 -22.15
C ARG A 211 10.44 -16.38 -21.72
N LYS A 212 10.05 -15.36 -20.97
CA LYS A 212 8.67 -15.07 -20.61
C LYS A 212 8.33 -13.66 -21.06
N LEU A 213 7.06 -13.45 -21.43
CA LEU A 213 6.52 -12.13 -21.70
C LEU A 213 5.16 -11.98 -21.03
N ARG A 214 4.80 -10.73 -20.72
CA ARG A 214 3.47 -10.38 -20.25
C ARG A 214 2.88 -9.36 -21.20
N VAL A 215 1.77 -9.69 -21.83
CA VAL A 215 1.05 -8.86 -22.81
C VAL A 215 -0.40 -8.72 -22.40
N SER A 216 -1.11 -7.69 -22.86
CA SER A 216 -2.57 -7.64 -22.64
C SER A 216 -3.27 -8.79 -23.38
N VAL A 217 -4.40 -9.25 -22.84
CA VAL A 217 -5.29 -10.23 -23.53
C VAL A 217 -5.57 -9.80 -24.97
N ALA A 218 -5.93 -8.54 -25.21
CA ALA A 218 -6.19 -8.03 -26.56
C ALA A 218 -4.97 -8.14 -27.51
N VAL A 219 -3.74 -7.98 -27.02
CA VAL A 219 -2.53 -8.14 -27.85
C VAL A 219 -2.23 -9.61 -28.12
N PHE A 220 -2.52 -10.48 -27.16
CA PHE A 220 -2.38 -11.93 -27.32
C PHE A 220 -3.42 -12.50 -28.30
N ASP A 221 -4.68 -12.06 -28.20
CA ASP A 221 -5.78 -12.51 -29.06
C ASP A 221 -5.71 -11.94 -30.48
N ALA A 222 -5.02 -10.81 -30.67
CA ALA A 222 -4.80 -10.21 -31.99
C ALA A 222 -3.96 -11.12 -32.93
N GLY A 223 -3.22 -12.08 -32.36
CA GLY A 223 -2.46 -13.05 -33.13
C GLY A 223 -1.36 -13.69 -32.30
N GLY A 224 -0.94 -14.89 -32.72
CA GLY A 224 0.12 -15.62 -32.05
C GLY A 224 1.44 -14.82 -32.00
N ILE A 225 2.08 -14.83 -30.83
CA ILE A 225 3.36 -14.15 -30.62
C ILE A 225 4.48 -15.18 -30.79
N PHE A 226 5.32 -14.97 -31.79
CA PHE A 226 6.42 -15.86 -32.11
C PHE A 226 7.74 -15.39 -31.50
N CYS A 227 8.55 -16.33 -31.02
CA CYS A 227 9.90 -16.02 -30.57
C CYS A 227 10.89 -16.09 -31.74
N PRO A 228 11.56 -14.98 -32.10
CA PRO A 228 12.54 -15.00 -33.19
C PRO A 228 13.80 -15.82 -32.89
N LEU A 229 13.98 -16.28 -31.64
CA LEU A 229 15.14 -17.08 -31.24
C LEU A 229 14.86 -18.59 -31.22
N CYS A 230 13.67 -18.96 -30.75
CA CYS A 230 13.29 -20.35 -30.49
C CYS A 230 12.32 -20.88 -31.56
N THR A 231 11.80 -19.98 -32.39
CA THR A 231 10.77 -20.22 -33.40
C THR A 231 9.50 -20.89 -32.88
N ALA A 232 9.33 -20.94 -31.56
CA ALA A 232 8.11 -21.39 -30.94
C ALA A 232 7.20 -20.20 -30.61
N TRP A 233 5.93 -20.50 -30.49
CA TRP A 233 4.92 -19.59 -29.98
C TRP A 233 5.12 -19.37 -28.48
N PHE A 234 4.88 -18.16 -28.03
CA PHE A 234 4.67 -17.87 -26.62
C PHE A 234 3.26 -18.31 -26.23
N LEU A 235 3.14 -19.27 -25.31
CA LEU A 235 1.86 -19.82 -24.84
C LEU A 235 1.62 -19.47 -23.37
N PRO A 236 0.35 -19.36 -22.90
CA PRO A 236 0.05 -19.11 -21.49
C PRO A 236 0.70 -20.14 -20.54
N GLU A 237 1.10 -19.72 -19.34
CA GLU A 237 1.78 -20.58 -18.35
C GLU A 237 0.97 -21.85 -17.97
N ASP A 238 -0.36 -21.78 -18.10
CA ASP A 238 -1.29 -22.87 -17.76
C ASP A 238 -1.69 -23.75 -18.97
N THR A 239 -1.16 -23.48 -20.17
CA THR A 239 -1.46 -24.25 -21.39
C THR A 239 -0.55 -25.48 -21.49
N ASP A 240 -1.15 -26.68 -21.52
CA ASP A 240 -0.42 -27.90 -21.84
C ASP A 240 0.08 -27.86 -23.28
N ARG A 241 1.40 -27.92 -23.47
CA ARG A 241 2.03 -27.78 -24.78
C ARG A 241 1.91 -29.03 -25.63
N ASP A 242 1.67 -30.19 -25.00
CA ASP A 242 1.52 -31.47 -25.70
C ASP A 242 0.11 -31.62 -26.29
N GLU A 243 -0.87 -30.84 -25.81
CA GLU A 243 -2.20 -30.70 -26.41
C GLU A 243 -2.26 -29.63 -27.51
N TYR A 244 -1.28 -28.70 -27.55
CA TYR A 244 -1.24 -27.60 -28.52
C TYR A 244 -0.78 -28.09 -29.91
N THR A 245 -1.71 -28.66 -30.67
CA THR A 245 -1.50 -28.96 -32.09
C THR A 245 -1.70 -27.69 -32.93
N ALA A 246 -0.76 -27.41 -33.84
CA ALA A 246 -0.73 -26.24 -34.73
C ALA A 246 -1.86 -26.21 -35.79
N ALA A 247 -3.05 -26.71 -35.46
CA ALA A 247 -4.20 -26.82 -36.33
C ALA A 247 -5.32 -25.83 -35.94
N ASN A 248 -4.99 -24.59 -35.57
CA ASN A 248 -5.97 -23.49 -35.66
C ASN A 248 -5.30 -22.11 -35.75
N PRO A 249 -5.23 -21.50 -36.95
CA PRO A 249 -5.10 -20.06 -37.11
C PRO A 249 -6.49 -19.43 -36.90
N ILE A 250 -6.65 -18.46 -36.00
CA ILE A 250 -7.92 -17.73 -35.83
C ILE A 250 -7.95 -16.62 -36.91
N PRO A 251 -9.02 -16.46 -37.74
CA PRO A 251 -10.19 -15.67 -37.34
C PRO A 251 -11.57 -16.09 -37.90
N GLY A 252 -12.54 -16.21 -37.00
CA GLY A 252 -13.95 -15.82 -37.15
C GLY A 252 -14.86 -16.62 -38.09
N THR A 253 -15.79 -17.39 -37.51
CA THR A 253 -17.15 -17.56 -38.04
C THR A 253 -18.13 -17.84 -36.90
N ALA A 254 -19.19 -17.04 -36.89
CA ALA A 254 -20.39 -17.28 -36.11
C ALA A 254 -21.04 -18.62 -36.52
N THR A 255 -21.53 -19.38 -35.55
CA THR A 255 -22.79 -20.12 -35.67
C THR A 255 -23.51 -20.02 -34.34
N GLY A 256 -24.74 -19.50 -34.41
CA GLY A 256 -25.61 -19.33 -33.28
C GLY A 256 -26.17 -20.64 -32.78
N GLY A 257 -26.49 -20.64 -31.49
CA GLY A 257 -27.51 -21.44 -30.87
C GLY A 257 -28.10 -20.57 -29.77
N ASN A 258 -29.14 -19.81 -30.12
CA ASN A 258 -30.16 -19.45 -29.15
C ASN A 258 -30.73 -20.77 -28.60
N ASP A 259 -31.08 -20.79 -27.32
CA ASP A 259 -32.40 -21.20 -26.81
C ASP A 259 -32.39 -21.03 -25.28
N HIS A 260 -33.32 -20.18 -24.80
CA HIS A 260 -34.09 -20.20 -23.54
C HIS A 260 -33.42 -20.63 -22.21
N GLU A 261 -33.66 -20.01 -21.05
CA GLU A 261 -34.79 -19.21 -20.60
C GLU A 261 -34.38 -18.47 -19.31
N ASP A 262 -34.92 -17.26 -19.14
CA ASP A 262 -34.92 -16.49 -17.91
C ASP A 262 -35.67 -17.24 -16.80
N GLN A 263 -35.12 -17.23 -15.59
CA GLN A 263 -35.97 -17.31 -14.40
C GLN A 263 -35.34 -16.52 -13.24
N ASP A 264 -36.02 -15.41 -12.98
CA ASP A 264 -35.85 -14.50 -11.87
C ASP A 264 -36.55 -15.09 -10.65
N ASP A 265 -35.78 -15.49 -9.63
CA ASP A 265 -36.33 -15.93 -8.36
C ASP A 265 -35.66 -15.14 -7.23
N ASP A 266 -36.29 -14.01 -6.95
CA ASP A 266 -36.26 -13.27 -5.69
C ASP A 266 -36.45 -14.22 -4.48
N THR A 267 -35.47 -14.25 -3.58
CA THR A 267 -35.74 -14.39 -2.14
C THR A 267 -34.68 -13.61 -1.37
N GLY A 268 -35.15 -12.52 -0.75
CA GLY A 268 -34.39 -11.79 0.24
C GLY A 268 -34.19 -12.54 1.56
N ASP A 269 -33.38 -11.87 2.38
CA ASP A 269 -33.26 -11.94 3.83
C ASP A 269 -32.06 -12.70 4.41
N GLY A 270 -31.49 -12.13 5.47
CA GLY A 270 -30.46 -12.75 6.31
C GLY A 270 -29.09 -12.08 6.24
N ALA A 271 -28.94 -11.00 7.01
CA ALA A 271 -27.64 -10.58 7.54
C ALA A 271 -26.90 -11.75 8.19
N GLU A 272 -25.60 -11.93 7.93
CA GLU A 272 -24.60 -12.27 8.97
C GLU A 272 -23.20 -11.78 8.55
N THR A 273 -22.58 -11.06 9.47
CA THR A 273 -21.19 -10.66 9.49
C THR A 273 -20.29 -11.87 9.70
N GLU A 274 -19.50 -12.26 8.70
CA GLU A 274 -18.37 -13.17 8.94
C GLU A 274 -17.07 -12.55 8.46
N GLY A 275 -16.26 -12.16 9.45
CA GLY A 275 -14.84 -11.89 9.26
C GLY A 275 -14.14 -13.11 8.68
N ASP A 276 -12.96 -12.88 8.13
CA ASP A 276 -12.01 -13.86 7.62
C ASP A 276 -11.70 -14.90 8.73
N ASP A 277 -12.60 -15.87 8.92
CA ASP A 277 -12.49 -16.88 9.96
C ASP A 277 -11.39 -17.84 9.51
N LEU A 278 -10.18 -17.54 9.99
CA LEU A 278 -8.99 -18.31 9.68
C LEU A 278 -9.22 -19.79 10.02
N MET A 279 -10.10 -20.12 10.96
CA MET A 279 -10.43 -21.51 11.30
C MET A 279 -11.26 -22.28 10.27
N VAL A 280 -11.80 -21.64 9.22
CA VAL A 280 -12.56 -22.34 8.15
C VAL A 280 -11.75 -23.46 7.48
N PHE A 281 -10.41 -23.36 7.49
CA PHE A 281 -9.49 -24.35 6.95
C PHE A 281 -8.88 -25.28 8.01
N TYR A 282 -9.35 -25.26 9.25
CA TYR A 282 -8.85 -26.14 10.30
C TYR A 282 -9.48 -27.52 10.21
N ASP A 283 -8.76 -28.45 9.60
CA ASP A 283 -9.12 -29.87 9.48
C ASP A 283 -7.86 -30.73 9.72
N PRO A 284 -7.47 -30.94 10.98
CA PRO A 284 -6.26 -31.70 11.31
C PRO A 284 -6.37 -33.20 10.92
N THR A 285 -7.58 -33.69 10.65
CA THR A 285 -7.83 -35.09 10.28
C THR A 285 -7.78 -35.33 8.77
N GLY A 286 -8.01 -34.30 7.96
CA GLY A 286 -8.18 -34.41 6.52
C GLY A 286 -9.54 -34.96 6.09
N ALA A 287 -10.54 -35.01 6.98
CA ALA A 287 -11.87 -35.53 6.68
C ALA A 287 -12.60 -34.73 5.59
N LYS A 288 -12.34 -33.41 5.51
CA LYS A 288 -12.97 -32.50 4.55
C LYS A 288 -12.13 -32.29 3.30
N TYR A 289 -10.81 -32.22 3.44
CA TYR A 289 -9.90 -31.83 2.36
C TYR A 289 -8.98 -32.96 1.86
N GLY A 290 -9.17 -34.18 2.34
CA GLY A 290 -8.38 -35.38 1.97
C GLY A 290 -6.99 -35.46 2.60
N LEU A 291 -6.46 -34.33 3.08
CA LEU A 291 -5.20 -34.20 3.81
C LEU A 291 -5.40 -33.33 5.04
N PRO A 292 -4.65 -33.56 6.14
CA PRO A 292 -4.59 -32.63 7.25
C PRO A 292 -4.36 -31.20 6.73
N THR A 293 -5.32 -30.32 6.97
CA THR A 293 -5.36 -28.97 6.43
C THR A 293 -5.35 -27.98 7.58
N TYR A 294 -4.45 -27.02 7.49
CA TYR A 294 -4.27 -26.00 8.51
C TYR A 294 -4.45 -24.60 7.91
N PRO A 295 -5.00 -23.66 8.68
CA PRO A 295 -4.95 -22.25 8.34
C PRO A 295 -3.53 -21.72 8.26
N PHE A 296 -3.35 -20.58 7.57
CA PHE A 296 -2.04 -19.94 7.50
C PHE A 296 -1.48 -19.62 8.89
N LYS A 297 -0.30 -20.19 9.20
CA LYS A 297 0.42 -20.13 10.51
C LYS A 297 -0.13 -21.02 11.62
N PHE A 298 -1.03 -21.95 11.32
CA PHE A 298 -1.60 -22.88 12.31
C PHE A 298 -1.12 -24.33 12.13
N ALA A 299 -0.18 -24.58 11.21
CA ALA A 299 0.41 -25.89 11.04
C ALA A 299 1.25 -26.26 12.29
N PRO A 300 1.13 -27.48 12.81
CA PRO A 300 1.88 -27.93 13.98
C PRO A 300 3.38 -28.02 13.69
N ASP A 301 4.17 -28.01 14.76
CA ASP A 301 5.61 -28.21 14.68
C ASP A 301 5.96 -29.58 14.07
N GLY A 302 7.15 -29.68 13.47
CA GLY A 302 7.60 -30.89 12.76
C GLY A 302 7.14 -30.97 11.30
N LEU A 303 6.38 -29.99 10.81
CA LEU A 303 5.98 -29.85 9.40
C LEU A 303 6.62 -28.63 8.74
N ALA A 304 7.06 -28.79 7.49
CA ALA A 304 7.69 -27.73 6.72
C ALA A 304 7.31 -27.77 5.23
N THR A 305 7.17 -26.60 4.63
CA THR A 305 7.10 -26.45 3.17
C THR A 305 8.45 -26.76 2.53
N ILE A 306 8.47 -27.07 1.22
CA ILE A 306 9.73 -27.28 0.46
C ILE A 306 10.69 -26.10 0.64
N ARG A 307 10.17 -24.86 0.68
CA ARG A 307 10.99 -23.67 0.87
C ARG A 307 11.63 -23.63 2.27
N GLN A 308 10.89 -24.00 3.31
CA GLN A 308 11.42 -24.09 4.68
C GLN A 308 12.46 -25.21 4.81
N LEU A 309 12.21 -26.38 4.22
CA LEU A 309 13.21 -27.46 4.16
C LEU A 309 14.48 -27.02 3.44
N ARG A 310 14.37 -26.36 2.28
CA ARG A 310 15.54 -25.85 1.55
C ARG A 310 16.35 -24.84 2.35
N ALA A 311 15.69 -23.98 3.13
CA ALA A 311 16.36 -23.02 4.02
C ALA A 311 17.14 -23.73 5.15
N GLN A 312 16.71 -24.93 5.55
CA GLN A 312 17.40 -25.79 6.52
C GLN A 312 18.42 -26.74 5.86
N GLY A 313 18.69 -26.60 4.56
CA GLY A 313 19.59 -27.52 3.85
C GLY A 313 18.99 -28.92 3.62
N LEU A 314 17.67 -29.06 3.71
CA LEU A 314 16.94 -30.32 3.57
C LEU A 314 16.13 -30.38 2.25
N ARG A 315 15.70 -31.58 1.88
CA ARG A 315 14.74 -31.89 0.82
C ARG A 315 13.67 -32.87 1.35
N PRO A 316 12.46 -32.92 0.76
CA PRO A 316 11.40 -33.83 1.20
C PRO A 316 11.78 -35.33 1.25
N GLY A 317 12.82 -35.73 0.52
CA GLY A 317 13.31 -37.12 0.59
C GLY A 317 12.46 -38.14 -0.16
N GLY A 318 11.45 -37.71 -0.94
CA GLY A 318 10.55 -38.60 -1.68
C GLY A 318 9.34 -39.06 -0.86
N GLN A 319 9.12 -38.49 0.33
CA GLN A 319 7.92 -38.73 1.12
C GLN A 319 6.67 -38.14 0.45
N ASP A 320 5.51 -38.75 0.75
CA ASP A 320 4.21 -38.20 0.39
C ASP A 320 3.90 -36.91 1.16
N ILE A 321 2.92 -36.16 0.67
CA ILE A 321 2.45 -34.92 1.30
C ILE A 321 1.84 -35.27 2.66
N ALA A 322 2.39 -34.69 3.73
CA ALA A 322 1.94 -34.98 5.10
C ALA A 322 0.74 -34.12 5.52
N ALA A 323 0.66 -32.89 5.00
CA ALA A 323 -0.41 -31.94 5.28
C ALA A 323 -0.41 -30.81 4.24
N GLN A 324 -1.39 -29.91 4.33
CA GLN A 324 -1.45 -28.71 3.52
C GLN A 324 -1.88 -27.48 4.32
N ILE A 325 -1.54 -26.30 3.80
CA ILE A 325 -2.03 -25.01 4.30
C ILE A 325 -2.91 -24.39 3.23
N LEU A 326 -4.13 -23.97 3.60
CA LEU A 326 -5.03 -23.20 2.73
C LEU A 326 -5.23 -21.78 3.25
N TRP A 327 -5.27 -20.81 2.34
CA TRP A 327 -5.58 -19.42 2.67
C TRP A 327 -6.15 -18.66 1.46
N ARG A 328 -6.61 -17.42 1.69
CA ARG A 328 -7.31 -16.59 0.69
C ARG A 328 -8.52 -17.31 0.11
N ARG A 329 -9.47 -17.72 0.96
CA ARG A 329 -10.70 -18.43 0.55
C ARG A 329 -10.39 -19.68 -0.29
N GLY A 330 -9.34 -20.44 0.08
CA GLY A 330 -8.92 -21.66 -0.63
C GLY A 330 -8.14 -21.45 -1.94
N LYS A 331 -7.98 -20.20 -2.42
CA LYS A 331 -7.29 -19.91 -3.69
C LYS A 331 -5.78 -20.12 -3.64
N ARG A 332 -5.20 -20.29 -2.45
CA ARG A 332 -3.77 -20.59 -2.28
C ARG A 332 -3.57 -21.79 -1.39
N ARG A 333 -2.62 -22.63 -1.81
CA ARG A 333 -2.23 -23.86 -1.15
C ARG A 333 -0.71 -23.97 -1.02
N ALA A 334 -0.24 -24.55 0.07
CA ALA A 334 1.14 -24.98 0.24
C ALA A 334 1.17 -26.37 0.86
N TYR A 335 1.95 -27.28 0.29
CA TYR A 335 2.13 -28.62 0.85
C TYR A 335 3.20 -28.63 1.94
N LEU A 336 2.95 -29.45 2.95
CA LEU A 336 3.79 -29.66 4.10
C LEU A 336 4.34 -31.07 4.11
N TYR A 337 5.59 -31.17 4.52
CA TYR A 337 6.37 -32.39 4.61
C TYR A 337 6.91 -32.51 6.02
N ARG A 338 7.03 -33.75 6.49
CA ARG A 338 7.62 -34.08 7.78
C ARG A 338 9.10 -33.78 7.79
N ILE A 339 9.53 -32.96 8.75
CA ILE A 339 10.93 -32.57 8.91
C ILE A 339 11.78 -33.78 9.33
N ASP A 340 11.24 -34.68 10.17
CA ASP A 340 11.93 -35.90 10.63
C ASP A 340 12.21 -36.92 9.52
N ARG A 341 11.45 -36.86 8.41
CA ARG A 341 11.66 -37.69 7.22
C ARG A 341 12.40 -36.96 6.09
N ALA A 342 12.75 -35.70 6.30
CA ALA A 342 13.47 -34.93 5.31
C ALA A 342 14.93 -35.42 5.25
N LEU A 343 15.49 -35.42 4.04
CA LEU A 343 16.87 -35.82 3.80
C LEU A 343 17.72 -34.58 3.54
N PRO A 344 19.03 -34.62 3.82
CA PRO A 344 19.94 -33.57 3.36
C PRO A 344 19.77 -33.29 1.87
N LYS A 345 19.84 -32.01 1.52
CA LYS A 345 19.86 -31.56 0.13
C LYS A 345 21.03 -32.24 -0.56
N ARG A 346 20.78 -32.82 -1.73
CA ARG A 346 21.84 -33.45 -2.53
C ARG A 346 22.83 -32.37 -2.95
N GLU A 347 24.09 -32.59 -2.60
CA GLU A 347 25.20 -31.82 -3.15
C GLU A 347 25.60 -32.43 -4.49
N ALA A 348 25.89 -31.56 -5.46
CA ALA A 348 26.40 -32.02 -6.74
C ALA A 348 27.76 -32.69 -6.52
N THR A 349 27.92 -33.91 -7.04
CA THR A 349 29.19 -34.62 -6.96
C THR A 349 30.29 -33.81 -7.65
N PRO A 350 31.58 -34.01 -7.30
CA PRO A 350 32.69 -33.35 -7.99
C PRO A 350 32.60 -33.51 -9.52
N ALA A 351 32.25 -34.70 -10.02
CA ALA A 351 32.05 -34.95 -11.44
C ALA A 351 30.87 -34.15 -12.04
N GLN A 352 29.77 -34.01 -11.31
CA GLN A 352 28.62 -33.18 -11.75
C GLN A 352 28.98 -31.69 -11.77
N ARG A 353 29.75 -31.21 -10.79
CA ARG A 353 30.26 -29.83 -10.77
C ARG A 353 31.20 -29.58 -11.94
N GLU A 354 32.13 -30.50 -12.20
CA GLU A 354 33.04 -30.41 -13.34
C GLU A 354 32.29 -30.45 -14.67
N ALA A 355 31.26 -31.30 -14.79
CA ALA A 355 30.41 -31.35 -15.98
C ALA A 355 29.66 -30.03 -16.19
N LEU A 356 29.13 -29.42 -15.11
CA LEU A 356 28.49 -28.12 -15.16
C LEU A 356 29.50 -27.02 -15.53
N ASP A 357 30.71 -27.04 -14.97
CA ASP A 357 31.76 -26.09 -15.30
C ASP A 357 32.21 -26.21 -16.75
N LYS A 358 32.32 -27.43 -17.30
CA LYS A 358 32.57 -27.68 -18.73
C LYS A 358 31.42 -27.12 -19.58
N ALA A 359 30.17 -27.40 -19.22
CA ALA A 359 29.00 -26.88 -19.94
C ALA A 359 28.94 -25.35 -19.90
N MET A 360 29.22 -24.74 -18.75
CA MET A 360 29.24 -23.29 -18.58
C MET A 360 30.43 -22.67 -19.31
N ARG A 361 31.60 -23.32 -19.34
CA ARG A 361 32.74 -22.87 -20.13
C ARG A 361 32.38 -22.78 -21.60
N VAL A 362 31.81 -23.84 -22.19
CA VAL A 362 31.36 -23.83 -23.60
C VAL A 362 30.38 -22.70 -23.86
N ARG A 363 29.40 -22.50 -22.97
CA ARG A 363 28.40 -21.42 -23.09
C ARG A 363 28.94 -20.01 -22.86
N ARG A 364 30.17 -19.89 -22.34
CA ARG A 364 30.84 -18.62 -22.02
C ARG A 364 32.00 -18.32 -22.97
N THR A 365 32.48 -19.30 -23.74
CA THR A 365 33.55 -19.11 -24.72
C THR A 365 32.99 -18.50 -26.00
N CYS A 366 33.49 -17.32 -26.37
CA CYS A 366 33.14 -16.67 -27.62
C CYS A 366 33.70 -17.46 -28.80
N THR A 367 32.89 -17.74 -29.82
CA THR A 367 33.34 -18.43 -31.02
C THR A 367 34.22 -17.55 -31.91
N THR A 368 34.11 -16.22 -31.80
CA THR A 368 34.85 -15.26 -32.63
C THR A 368 36.23 -14.93 -32.06
N CYS A 369 36.32 -14.57 -30.78
CA CYS A 369 37.60 -14.20 -30.14
C CYS A 369 38.19 -15.29 -29.24
N GLY A 370 37.50 -16.41 -29.03
CA GLY A 370 37.97 -17.54 -28.21
C GLY A 370 38.00 -17.29 -26.70
N GLN A 371 37.66 -16.08 -26.23
CA GLN A 371 37.73 -15.73 -24.81
C GLN A 371 36.54 -16.26 -24.01
N ILE A 372 36.80 -16.72 -22.78
CA ILE A 372 35.76 -17.08 -21.80
C ILE A 372 35.24 -15.80 -21.12
N LYS A 373 33.95 -15.53 -21.23
CA LYS A 373 33.29 -14.36 -20.63
C LYS A 373 32.68 -14.69 -19.25
N PRO A 374 32.53 -13.70 -18.35
CA PRO A 374 31.91 -13.92 -17.03
C PRO A 374 30.39 -14.19 -17.11
N TYR A 375 29.77 -13.98 -18.27
CA TYR A 375 28.35 -14.19 -18.56
C TYR A 375 28.16 -15.27 -19.64
N VAL A 376 27.00 -15.93 -19.64
CA VAL A 376 26.62 -16.85 -20.72
C VAL A 376 26.37 -16.04 -21.99
N ILE A 377 27.07 -16.39 -23.07
CA ILE A 377 26.96 -15.67 -24.34
C ILE A 377 25.54 -15.86 -24.90
N PRO A 378 24.84 -14.78 -25.26
CA PRO A 378 23.51 -14.88 -25.83
C PRO A 378 23.54 -15.69 -27.14
N ARG A 379 22.72 -16.75 -27.20
CA ARG A 379 22.58 -17.57 -28.42
C ARG A 379 22.18 -16.76 -29.65
N SER A 380 21.50 -15.62 -29.45
CA SER A 380 21.08 -14.70 -30.51
C SER A 380 22.23 -13.97 -31.20
N LEU A 381 23.33 -13.74 -30.49
CA LEU A 381 24.51 -13.07 -31.03
C LEU A 381 25.52 -14.08 -31.56
N GLY A 382 25.54 -15.31 -31.03
CA GLY A 382 26.52 -16.34 -31.39
C GLY A 382 27.94 -16.05 -30.89
N GLU A 383 28.24 -14.79 -30.61
CA GLU A 383 29.52 -14.27 -30.13
C GLU A 383 29.35 -13.33 -28.94
N CYS A 384 30.45 -12.99 -28.27
CA CYS A 384 30.39 -12.10 -27.11
C CYS A 384 29.99 -10.67 -27.48
N LEU A 385 29.50 -9.91 -26.49
CA LEU A 385 29.04 -8.53 -26.67
C LEU A 385 30.11 -7.63 -27.32
N ASP A 386 31.38 -7.82 -26.98
CA ASP A 386 32.49 -7.01 -27.53
C ASP A 386 32.78 -7.33 -29.01
N CYS A 387 32.44 -8.53 -29.48
CA CYS A 387 32.63 -8.94 -30.88
C CYS A 387 31.41 -8.64 -31.74
N ALA A 388 30.22 -8.66 -31.13
CA ALA A 388 28.98 -8.35 -31.81
C ALA A 388 28.97 -6.87 -32.22
N PRO A 389 28.73 -6.54 -33.50
CA PRO A 389 28.65 -5.16 -33.95
C PRO A 389 27.45 -4.46 -33.27
N GLY A 390 27.77 -3.49 -32.42
CA GLY A 390 26.80 -2.74 -31.60
C GLY A 390 26.95 -2.90 -30.08
N GLY A 391 27.93 -3.68 -29.61
CA GLY A 391 28.15 -3.94 -28.19
C GLY A 391 29.37 -3.26 -27.56
N ALA A 392 29.62 -1.98 -27.83
CA ALA A 392 30.30 -1.04 -26.92
C ALA A 392 30.43 0.36 -27.57
N SER A 393 29.70 1.33 -27.00
CA SER A 393 30.15 2.70 -26.74
C SER A 393 29.56 3.12 -25.40
#